data_AF-X1B9A6-F1
#
_entry.id   AF-X1B9A6-F1
#
_cell.length_a   1.000
_cell.length_b   1.000
_cell.length_c   1.000
_cell.angle_alpha   90.00
_cell.angle_beta   90.00
_cell.angle_gamma   90.00
#
_symmetry.space_group_name_H-M   'P 1'
#
loop_
_entity.id
_entity.type
_entity.pdbx_description
1 polymer ?
#
loop_
_entity_poly.entity_id
_entity_poly.type
_entity_poly.pdbx_seq_one_letter_code
_entity_poly.pdbx_strand_id
1 'polypeptide(L)'
;SFKADLKKFIGVCQVVKGLRNARLGAIGARPNAFNTVRYSEKLLQAHGISVSTVDLSEILYTAQKLANNNSRVKDKLTEIHAYAKHDGVPPPSLVLMAKLGIVISDWMAANDIKASALQCWDSIQRNYGINACTLMSMMSEKLMPSACEVDTTGVTSMYALQLASGQPSALADWNNNYGDDPNRCVFFHCGNWAKSFTPDIEIKTAPILGTTLGEENTYGAMAGRASAGSMTFARVSTDDQFGVIRTYVGEGQMTDDPLDTFGQRAVVKISGLQKLMHFICTNGFE
;
A
#
# COMPACT_ATOMS: atom_id res chain seq x y z
N SER A 1 -31.23 11.14 10.04
CA SER A 1 -32.05 12.07 9.23
C SER A 1 -31.96 11.61 7.80
N PHE A 2 -33.00 11.83 6.98
CA PHE A 2 -33.04 11.32 5.60
C PHE A 2 -31.76 11.63 4.79
N LYS A 3 -31.20 12.84 4.95
CA LYS A 3 -29.95 13.23 4.28
C LYS A 3 -28.75 12.38 4.71
N ALA A 4 -28.64 12.03 5.99
CA ALA A 4 -27.58 11.16 6.48
C ALA A 4 -27.76 9.71 5.99
N ASP A 5 -28.99 9.23 5.99
CA ASP A 5 -29.32 7.87 5.54
C ASP A 5 -29.06 7.70 4.04
N LEU A 6 -29.42 8.72 3.24
CA LEU A 6 -29.12 8.75 1.81
C LEU A 6 -27.61 8.77 1.53
N LYS A 7 -26.84 9.58 2.27
CA LYS A 7 -25.37 9.60 2.14
C LYS A 7 -24.77 8.23 2.44
N LYS A 8 -25.23 7.58 3.52
CA LYS A 8 -24.79 6.22 3.90
C LYS A 8 -25.13 5.22 2.79
N PHE A 9 -26.36 5.26 2.27
CA PHE A 9 -26.78 4.38 1.18
C PHE A 9 -25.93 4.55 -0.08
N ILE A 10 -25.63 5.79 -0.47
CA ILE A 10 -24.74 6.07 -1.62
C ILE A 10 -23.34 5.49 -1.39
N GLY A 11 -22.77 5.66 -0.19
CA GLY A 11 -21.47 5.08 0.15
C GLY A 11 -21.45 3.55 0.05
N VAL A 12 -22.49 2.88 0.56
CA VAL A 12 -22.65 1.41 0.41
C VAL A 12 -22.72 1.02 -1.06
N CYS A 13 -23.52 1.73 -1.86
CA CYS A 13 -23.63 1.47 -3.30
C CYS A 13 -22.30 1.66 -4.03
N GLN A 14 -21.50 2.67 -3.67
CA GLN A 14 -20.16 2.89 -4.24
C GLN A 14 -19.22 1.72 -3.94
N VAL A 15 -19.17 1.26 -2.69
CA VAL A 15 -18.35 0.12 -2.27
C VAL A 15 -18.78 -1.16 -3.00
N VAL A 16 -20.07 -1.48 -2.99
CA VAL A 16 -20.61 -2.70 -3.63
C VAL A 16 -20.35 -2.68 -5.13
N LYS A 17 -20.63 -1.56 -5.81
CA LYS A 17 -20.41 -1.43 -7.25
C LYS A 17 -18.93 -1.49 -7.61
N GLY A 18 -18.08 -0.82 -6.83
CA GLY A 18 -16.64 -0.79 -7.06
C GLY A 18 -16.00 -2.16 -6.88
N LEU A 19 -16.34 -2.89 -5.81
CA LEU A 19 -15.78 -4.22 -5.56
C LEU A 19 -16.26 -5.27 -6.56
N ARG A 20 -17.55 -5.29 -6.94
CA ARG A 20 -18.10 -6.28 -7.90
C ARG A 20 -17.52 -6.19 -9.31
N ASN A 21 -16.80 -5.13 -9.63
CA ASN A 21 -16.14 -4.92 -10.92
C ASN A 21 -14.65 -4.62 -10.74
N ALA A 22 -14.09 -4.93 -9.57
CA ALA A 22 -12.71 -4.60 -9.29
C ALA A 22 -11.78 -5.44 -10.17
N ARG A 23 -10.81 -4.77 -10.77
CA ARG A 23 -9.67 -5.39 -11.44
C ARG A 23 -8.44 -5.02 -10.65
N LEU A 24 -7.92 -5.99 -9.90
CA LEU A 24 -6.74 -5.83 -9.06
C LEU A 24 -5.50 -6.28 -9.85
N GLY A 25 -4.41 -5.57 -9.72
CA GLY A 25 -3.15 -5.92 -10.37
C GLY A 25 -2.19 -6.56 -9.39
N ALA A 26 -1.75 -7.79 -9.62
CA ALA A 26 -0.69 -8.44 -8.85
C ALA A 26 0.61 -8.39 -9.68
N ILE A 27 1.56 -7.55 -9.26
CA ILE A 27 2.80 -7.30 -9.99
C ILE A 27 3.93 -8.04 -9.27
N GLY A 28 4.44 -9.10 -9.90
CA GLY A 28 5.44 -10.00 -9.35
C GLY A 28 4.86 -11.11 -8.47
N ALA A 29 5.76 -11.86 -7.84
CA ALA A 29 5.42 -12.98 -6.98
C ALA A 29 5.35 -12.56 -5.51
N ARG A 30 4.39 -13.10 -4.76
CA ARG A 30 4.34 -12.93 -3.29
C ARG A 30 5.66 -13.41 -2.67
N PRO A 31 6.36 -12.62 -1.85
CA PRO A 31 7.57 -13.07 -1.21
C PRO A 31 7.28 -14.19 -0.21
N ASN A 32 8.12 -15.23 -0.16
CA ASN A 32 7.79 -16.48 0.54
C ASN A 32 7.45 -16.30 2.03
N ALA A 33 8.12 -15.36 2.71
CA ALA A 33 7.93 -15.10 4.13
C ALA A 33 6.54 -14.52 4.50
N PHE A 34 5.83 -13.91 3.55
CA PHE A 34 4.56 -13.22 3.82
C PHE A 34 3.38 -14.17 3.71
N ASN A 35 3.30 -15.14 4.61
CA ASN A 35 2.30 -16.20 4.55
C ASN A 35 0.86 -15.74 4.84
N THR A 36 0.71 -14.62 5.54
CA THR A 36 -0.59 -14.06 5.96
C THR A 36 -1.32 -13.33 4.84
N VAL A 37 -0.62 -13.03 3.73
CA VAL A 37 -1.19 -12.37 2.54
C VAL A 37 -1.52 -13.34 1.41
N ARG A 38 -1.54 -14.66 1.72
CA ARG A 38 -2.04 -15.67 0.78
C ARG A 38 -3.54 -15.50 0.60
N TYR A 39 -4.01 -15.74 -0.61
CA TYR A 39 -5.41 -15.59 -0.95
C TYR A 39 -5.85 -16.58 -2.03
N SER A 40 -7.15 -16.84 -2.09
CA SER A 40 -7.79 -17.56 -3.18
C SER A 40 -8.35 -16.60 -4.21
N GLU A 41 -7.66 -16.53 -5.35
CA GLU A 41 -8.12 -15.77 -6.51
C GLU A 41 -9.50 -16.23 -7.01
N LYS A 42 -9.79 -17.54 -6.92
CA LYS A 42 -11.09 -18.09 -7.29
C LYS A 42 -12.22 -17.56 -6.41
N LEU A 43 -11.99 -17.41 -5.10
CA LEU A 43 -12.97 -16.82 -4.20
C LEU A 43 -13.18 -15.34 -4.52
N LEU A 44 -12.12 -14.57 -4.77
CA LEU A 44 -12.27 -13.18 -5.22
C LEU A 44 -13.07 -13.09 -6.53
N GLN A 45 -12.75 -13.93 -7.52
CA GLN A 45 -13.42 -13.97 -8.81
C GLN A 45 -14.90 -14.32 -8.70
N ALA A 46 -15.26 -15.28 -7.85
CA ALA A 46 -16.66 -15.64 -7.58
C ALA A 46 -17.47 -14.48 -7.00
N HIS A 47 -16.81 -13.49 -6.40
CA HIS A 47 -17.41 -12.26 -5.86
C HIS A 47 -17.26 -11.04 -6.79
N GLY A 48 -16.83 -11.24 -8.04
CA GLY A 48 -16.68 -10.18 -9.06
C GLY A 48 -15.38 -9.38 -8.96
N ILE A 49 -14.42 -9.83 -8.16
CA ILE A 49 -13.09 -9.23 -8.04
C ILE A 49 -12.12 -10.06 -8.87
N SER A 50 -11.68 -9.50 -10.00
CA SER A 50 -10.67 -10.15 -10.85
C SER A 50 -9.26 -9.72 -10.45
N VAL A 51 -8.31 -10.65 -10.58
CA VAL A 51 -6.88 -10.36 -10.40
C VAL A 51 -6.20 -10.54 -11.76
N SER A 52 -5.41 -9.55 -12.17
CA SER A 52 -4.55 -9.64 -13.34
C SER A 52 -3.11 -9.67 -12.86
N THR A 53 -2.36 -10.69 -13.25
CA THR A 53 -0.98 -10.89 -12.83
C THR A 53 -0.02 -10.44 -13.92
N VAL A 54 1.14 -9.92 -13.54
CA VAL A 54 2.27 -9.71 -14.46
C VAL A 54 3.56 -10.11 -13.75
N ASP A 55 4.45 -10.78 -14.46
CA ASP A 55 5.75 -11.11 -13.90
C ASP A 55 6.58 -9.84 -13.68
N LEU A 56 7.28 -9.75 -12.55
CA LEU A 56 8.08 -8.57 -12.25
C LEU A 56 9.18 -8.35 -13.31
N SER A 57 9.74 -9.42 -13.89
CA SER A 57 10.77 -9.30 -14.92
C SER A 57 10.29 -8.61 -16.19
N GLU A 58 9.01 -8.75 -16.57
CA GLU A 58 8.44 -8.05 -17.73
C GLU A 58 8.39 -6.54 -17.51
N ILE A 59 7.99 -6.14 -16.29
CA ILE A 59 7.97 -4.74 -15.87
C ILE A 59 9.39 -4.16 -15.84
N LEU A 60 10.33 -4.87 -15.19
CA LEU A 60 11.71 -4.43 -15.08
C LEU A 60 12.40 -4.35 -16.45
N TYR A 61 12.21 -5.35 -17.31
CA TYR A 61 12.75 -5.38 -18.67
C TYR A 61 12.29 -4.17 -19.48
N THR A 62 10.98 -3.88 -19.44
CA THR A 62 10.41 -2.75 -20.16
C THR A 62 10.91 -1.42 -19.59
N ALA A 63 11.03 -1.32 -18.26
CA ALA A 63 11.54 -0.12 -17.60
C ALA A 63 13.01 0.14 -17.96
N GLN A 64 13.85 -0.90 -18.03
CA GLN A 64 15.26 -0.79 -18.42
C GLN A 64 15.44 -0.29 -19.86
N LYS A 65 14.51 -0.63 -20.77
CA LYS A 65 14.55 -0.18 -22.17
C LYS A 65 14.21 1.29 -22.38
N LEU A 66 13.56 1.95 -21.42
CA LEU A 66 13.28 3.39 -21.54
C LEU A 66 14.58 4.18 -21.50
N ALA A 67 14.82 5.03 -22.49
CA ALA A 67 15.96 5.93 -22.50
C ALA A 67 15.85 6.97 -21.37
N ASN A 68 16.97 7.31 -20.71
CA ASN A 68 16.99 8.29 -19.61
C ASN A 68 16.48 9.68 -20.03
N ASN A 69 16.68 10.04 -21.30
CA ASN A 69 16.28 11.33 -21.86
C ASN A 69 14.88 11.33 -22.51
N ASN A 70 14.14 10.22 -22.43
CA ASN A 70 12.78 10.12 -22.93
C ASN A 70 11.89 11.20 -22.28
N SER A 71 11.04 11.86 -23.07
CA SER A 71 10.17 12.94 -22.58
C SER A 71 9.30 12.48 -21.40
N ARG A 72 8.75 11.26 -21.46
CA ARG A 72 7.91 10.69 -20.40
C ARG A 72 8.68 10.53 -19.09
N VAL A 73 9.98 10.22 -19.16
CA VAL A 73 10.85 10.13 -17.97
C VAL A 73 11.03 11.50 -17.33
N LYS A 74 11.19 12.56 -18.12
CA LYS A 74 11.27 13.95 -17.61
C LYS A 74 9.97 14.39 -16.95
N ASP A 75 8.83 14.06 -17.55
CA ASP A 75 7.51 14.38 -16.99
C ASP A 75 7.31 13.66 -15.66
N LYS A 76 7.64 12.36 -15.60
CA LYS A 76 7.52 11.58 -14.37
C LYS A 76 8.49 12.04 -13.27
N LEU A 77 9.71 12.44 -13.62
CA LEU A 77 10.65 13.05 -12.67
C LEU A 77 10.09 14.35 -12.09
N THR A 78 9.44 15.18 -12.91
CA THR A 78 8.77 16.40 -12.44
C THR A 78 7.68 16.07 -11.43
N GLU A 79 6.87 15.04 -11.68
CA GLU A 79 5.88 14.56 -10.70
C GLU A 79 6.53 14.10 -9.40
N ILE A 80 7.61 13.31 -9.46
CA ILE A 80 8.32 12.79 -8.27
C ILE A 80 8.93 13.94 -7.45
N HIS A 81 9.61 14.89 -8.10
CA HIS A 81 10.22 16.04 -7.43
C HIS A 81 9.19 16.93 -6.74
N ALA A 82 8.00 17.11 -7.34
CA ALA A 82 6.92 17.88 -6.77
C ALA A 82 6.17 17.13 -5.65
N TYR A 83 6.38 15.82 -5.51
CA TYR A 83 5.61 14.99 -4.58
C TYR A 83 6.14 15.04 -3.15
N ALA A 84 7.45 14.91 -2.98
CA ALA A 84 8.11 14.80 -1.69
C ALA A 84 9.55 15.33 -1.72
N LYS A 85 10.05 15.71 -0.54
CA LYS A 85 11.46 16.10 -0.37
C LYS A 85 12.39 14.92 -0.74
N HIS A 86 13.55 15.19 -1.34
CA HIS A 86 14.42 14.13 -1.87
C HIS A 86 15.92 14.48 -1.85
N ASP A 87 16.35 15.39 -0.98
CA ASP A 87 17.72 15.94 -0.95
C ASP A 87 18.82 14.87 -0.83
N GLY A 88 18.51 13.70 -0.25
CA GLY A 88 19.45 12.58 -0.06
C GLY A 88 19.38 11.50 -1.14
N VAL A 89 18.59 11.67 -2.20
CA VAL A 89 18.35 10.64 -3.22
C VAL A 89 19.20 10.92 -4.47
N PRO A 90 20.06 9.98 -4.91
CA PRO A 90 20.85 10.16 -6.12
C PRO A 90 19.98 10.34 -7.37
N PRO A 91 20.31 11.27 -8.29
CA PRO A 91 19.57 11.46 -9.54
C PRO A 91 19.37 10.18 -10.36
N PRO A 92 20.35 9.25 -10.47
CA PRO A 92 20.13 7.97 -11.15
C PRO A 92 18.99 7.13 -10.55
N SER A 93 18.85 7.11 -9.22
CA SER A 93 17.77 6.38 -8.54
C SER A 93 16.40 7.01 -8.83
N LEU A 94 16.32 8.35 -8.90
CA LEU A 94 15.09 9.06 -9.33
C LEU A 94 14.70 8.71 -10.77
N VAL A 95 15.67 8.60 -11.68
CA VAL A 95 15.43 8.17 -13.07
C VAL A 95 14.90 6.74 -13.13
N LEU A 96 15.44 5.81 -12.33
CA LEU A 96 14.95 4.43 -12.25
C LEU A 96 13.51 4.39 -11.72
N MET A 97 13.21 5.14 -10.66
CA MET A 97 11.83 5.26 -10.14
C MET A 97 10.88 5.81 -11.21
N ALA A 98 11.29 6.85 -11.95
CA ALA A 98 10.48 7.41 -13.02
C ALA A 98 10.15 6.40 -14.11
N LYS A 99 11.15 5.63 -14.57
CA LYS A 99 10.96 4.57 -15.56
C LYS A 99 10.02 3.47 -15.07
N LEU A 100 10.22 2.99 -13.85
CA LEU A 100 9.37 1.98 -13.23
C LEU A 100 7.92 2.47 -13.12
N GLY A 101 7.73 3.71 -12.64
CA GLY A 101 6.41 4.32 -12.51
C GLY A 101 5.66 4.46 -13.84
N ILE A 102 6.38 4.77 -14.92
CA ILE A 102 5.80 4.81 -16.27
C ILE A 102 5.27 3.44 -16.69
N VAL A 103 6.09 2.39 -16.57
CA VAL A 103 5.72 1.05 -17.03
C VAL A 103 4.59 0.45 -16.19
N ILE A 104 4.62 0.65 -14.87
CA ILE A 104 3.51 0.24 -14.00
C ILE A 104 2.22 0.96 -14.40
N SER A 105 2.27 2.28 -14.65
CA SER A 105 1.10 3.06 -15.06
C SER A 105 0.54 2.58 -16.40
N ASP A 106 1.41 2.31 -17.38
CA ASP A 106 1.01 1.80 -18.70
C ASP A 106 0.34 0.44 -18.60
N TRP A 107 0.93 -0.47 -17.82
CA TRP A 107 0.38 -1.81 -17.62
C TRP A 107 -0.97 -1.76 -16.90
N MET A 108 -1.09 -0.95 -15.84
CA MET A 108 -2.35 -0.76 -15.13
C MET A 108 -3.43 -0.19 -16.05
N ALA A 109 -3.11 0.83 -16.85
CA ALA A 109 -4.04 1.44 -17.79
C ALA A 109 -4.50 0.45 -18.88
N ALA A 110 -3.56 -0.31 -19.47
CA ALA A 110 -3.85 -1.29 -20.51
C ALA A 110 -4.78 -2.42 -20.03
N ASN A 111 -4.72 -2.75 -18.73
CA ASN A 111 -5.52 -3.81 -18.12
C ASN A 111 -6.72 -3.29 -17.29
N ASP A 112 -7.00 -1.99 -17.33
CA ASP A 112 -8.04 -1.32 -16.55
C ASP A 112 -7.99 -1.62 -15.04
N ILE A 113 -6.78 -1.68 -14.49
CA ILE A 113 -6.52 -2.00 -13.10
C ILE A 113 -6.88 -0.81 -12.21
N LYS A 114 -7.63 -1.08 -11.15
CA LYS A 114 -8.11 -0.04 -10.19
C LYS A 114 -7.21 0.10 -8.97
N ALA A 115 -6.54 -0.98 -8.58
CA ALA A 115 -5.66 -1.03 -7.42
C ALA A 115 -4.63 -2.14 -7.64
N SER A 116 -3.43 -2.00 -7.07
CA SER A 116 -2.33 -2.93 -7.31
C SER A 116 -1.71 -3.47 -6.03
N ALA A 117 -1.10 -4.64 -6.10
CA ALA A 117 -0.25 -5.21 -5.07
C ALA A 117 1.09 -5.58 -5.72
N LEU A 118 2.19 -5.10 -5.14
CA LEU A 118 3.51 -5.13 -5.78
C LEU A 118 4.52 -5.96 -4.98
N GLN A 119 5.34 -6.75 -5.66
CA GLN A 119 6.50 -7.41 -5.08
C GLN A 119 7.62 -6.38 -4.82
N CYS A 120 7.43 -5.54 -3.81
CA CYS A 120 8.38 -4.49 -3.44
C CYS A 120 9.49 -4.96 -2.48
N TRP A 121 9.48 -6.24 -2.09
CA TRP A 121 10.47 -6.88 -1.22
C TRP A 121 10.88 -8.24 -1.79
N ASP A 122 12.15 -8.57 -1.99
CA ASP A 122 13.34 -7.73 -2.15
C ASP A 122 13.81 -7.69 -3.63
N SER A 123 12.99 -8.23 -4.53
CA SER A 123 13.36 -8.46 -5.93
C SER A 123 13.64 -7.16 -6.70
N ILE A 124 12.88 -6.10 -6.44
CA ILE A 124 13.13 -4.79 -7.09
C ILE A 124 14.49 -4.23 -6.66
N GLN A 125 14.84 -4.33 -5.38
CA GLN A 125 16.12 -3.84 -4.87
C GLN A 125 17.28 -4.63 -5.48
N ARG A 126 17.19 -5.97 -5.50
CA ARG A 126 18.25 -6.83 -6.06
C ARG A 126 18.44 -6.67 -7.57
N ASN A 127 17.34 -6.55 -8.32
CA ASN A 127 17.37 -6.61 -9.78
C ASN A 127 17.29 -5.23 -10.47
N TYR A 128 16.91 -4.19 -9.72
CA TYR A 128 16.67 -2.85 -10.26
C TYR A 128 17.24 -1.71 -9.40
N GLY A 129 17.63 -1.95 -8.14
CA GLY A 129 18.43 -1.02 -7.32
C GLY A 129 17.65 0.13 -6.68
N ILE A 130 16.32 -0.01 -6.51
CA ILE A 130 15.47 1.00 -5.85
C ILE A 130 14.33 0.35 -5.06
N ASN A 131 13.65 1.16 -4.25
CA ASN A 131 12.33 0.89 -3.69
C ASN A 131 11.21 1.50 -4.56
N ALA A 132 10.08 0.82 -4.64
CA ALA A 132 8.90 1.30 -5.37
C ALA A 132 7.93 2.15 -4.51
N CYS A 133 8.23 2.33 -3.22
CA CYS A 133 7.30 2.90 -2.24
C CYS A 133 6.84 4.32 -2.61
N THR A 134 7.73 5.18 -3.13
CA THR A 134 7.35 6.50 -3.65
C THR A 134 6.26 6.42 -4.71
N LEU A 135 6.39 5.49 -5.66
CA LEU A 135 5.39 5.31 -6.72
C LEU A 135 4.06 4.81 -6.14
N MET A 136 4.13 3.90 -5.17
CA MET A 136 2.95 3.36 -4.48
C MET A 136 2.20 4.45 -3.70
N SER A 137 2.94 5.28 -2.97
CA SER A 137 2.42 6.46 -2.27
C SER A 137 1.76 7.45 -3.25
N MET A 138 2.40 7.74 -4.39
CA MET A 138 1.83 8.59 -5.45
C MET A 138 0.56 8.00 -6.07
N MET A 139 0.49 6.68 -6.26
CA MET A 139 -0.70 6.00 -6.76
C MET A 139 -1.86 6.09 -5.74
N SER A 140 -1.59 5.80 -4.46
CA SER A 140 -2.57 5.93 -3.38
C SER A 140 -3.12 7.37 -3.28
N GLU A 141 -2.27 8.39 -3.42
CA GLU A 141 -2.70 9.80 -3.46
C GLU A 141 -3.67 10.08 -4.62
N LYS A 142 -3.47 9.41 -5.76
CA LYS A 142 -4.34 9.52 -6.95
C LYS A 142 -5.56 8.59 -6.90
N LEU A 143 -5.90 8.06 -5.73
CA LEU A 143 -6.99 7.11 -5.52
C LEU A 143 -6.83 5.80 -6.32
N MET A 144 -5.59 5.34 -6.46
CA MET A 144 -5.24 4.03 -7.01
C MET A 144 -4.41 3.28 -5.95
N PRO A 145 -5.06 2.65 -4.96
CA PRO A 145 -4.36 2.13 -3.81
C PRO A 145 -3.37 1.04 -4.23
N SER A 146 -2.20 1.04 -3.59
CA SER A 146 -1.13 0.09 -3.90
C SER A 146 -0.58 -0.57 -2.64
N ALA A 147 -0.77 -1.89 -2.52
CA ALA A 147 -0.33 -2.70 -1.41
C ALA A 147 1.06 -3.30 -1.65
N CYS A 148 1.82 -3.46 -0.58
CA CYS A 148 3.13 -4.09 -0.61
C CYS A 148 3.03 -5.62 -0.57
N GLU A 149 4.14 -6.30 -0.84
CA GLU A 149 4.31 -7.77 -0.77
C GLU A 149 3.32 -8.61 -1.59
N VAL A 150 2.73 -8.01 -2.62
CA VAL A 150 1.66 -8.63 -3.42
C VAL A 150 0.43 -8.99 -2.56
N ASP A 151 0.18 -8.24 -1.47
CA ASP A 151 -0.99 -8.39 -0.62
C ASP A 151 -2.29 -7.97 -1.33
N THR A 152 -2.84 -8.87 -2.13
CA THR A 152 -4.01 -8.64 -2.98
C THR A 152 -5.29 -8.47 -2.13
N THR A 153 -5.38 -9.17 -1.02
CA THR A 153 -6.47 -9.00 -0.04
C THR A 153 -6.33 -7.69 0.75
N GLY A 154 -5.10 -7.27 1.04
CA GLY A 154 -4.78 -5.96 1.60
C GLY A 154 -5.20 -4.84 0.67
N VAL A 155 -4.82 -4.90 -0.62
CA VAL A 155 -5.26 -3.88 -1.59
C VAL A 155 -6.78 -3.90 -1.80
N THR A 156 -7.43 -5.06 -1.70
CA THR A 156 -8.91 -5.13 -1.70
C THR A 156 -9.49 -4.33 -0.53
N SER A 157 -8.89 -4.43 0.65
CA SER A 157 -9.28 -3.69 1.85
C SER A 157 -9.05 -2.19 1.67
N MET A 158 -7.87 -1.81 1.16
CA MET A 158 -7.53 -0.43 0.82
C MET A 158 -8.54 0.17 -0.17
N TYR A 159 -8.89 -0.57 -1.22
CA TYR A 159 -9.83 -0.12 -2.25
C TYR A 159 -11.25 0.04 -1.68
N ALA A 160 -11.70 -0.89 -0.82
CA ALA A 160 -12.99 -0.76 -0.14
C ALA A 160 -13.07 0.48 0.77
N LEU A 161 -12.02 0.75 1.56
CA LEU A 161 -11.93 1.94 2.41
C LEU A 161 -11.90 3.23 1.59
N GLN A 162 -11.19 3.23 0.47
CA GLN A 162 -11.14 4.36 -0.46
C GLN A 162 -12.51 4.64 -1.10
N LEU A 163 -13.22 3.59 -1.54
CA LEU A 163 -14.56 3.72 -2.10
C LEU A 163 -15.56 4.27 -1.06
N ALA A 164 -15.41 3.87 0.20
CA ALA A 164 -16.29 4.31 1.29
C ALA A 164 -16.04 5.78 1.70
N SER A 165 -14.78 6.21 1.69
CA SER A 165 -14.36 7.53 2.18
C SER A 165 -14.22 8.59 1.08
N GLY A 166 -13.95 8.17 -0.16
CA GLY A 166 -13.50 9.05 -1.23
C GLY A 166 -12.11 9.66 -0.98
N GLN A 167 -11.35 9.12 -0.02
CA GLN A 167 -10.01 9.57 0.37
C GLN A 167 -8.99 8.44 0.18
N PRO A 168 -7.69 8.75 0.07
CA PRO A 168 -6.65 7.72 0.03
C PRO A 168 -6.74 6.76 1.22
N SER A 169 -6.28 5.53 1.00
CA SER A 169 -6.10 4.52 2.04
C SER A 169 -4.66 4.02 2.05
N ALA A 170 -4.29 3.29 3.10
CA ALA A 170 -2.93 2.85 3.36
C ALA A 170 -2.93 1.38 3.83
N LEU A 171 -1.85 0.65 3.52
CA LEU A 171 -1.52 -0.61 4.18
C LEU A 171 -0.58 -0.31 5.33
N ALA A 172 -0.74 -0.96 6.47
CA ALA A 172 0.13 -0.75 7.61
C ALA A 172 0.39 -2.08 8.33
N ASP A 173 1.64 -2.26 8.74
CA ASP A 173 2.04 -3.28 9.70
C ASP A 173 1.60 -2.82 11.09
N TRP A 174 0.87 -3.68 11.79
CA TRP A 174 0.54 -3.49 13.19
C TRP A 174 1.72 -4.02 13.99
N ASN A 175 2.58 -3.10 14.38
CA ASN A 175 3.84 -3.42 15.03
C ASN A 175 3.64 -3.45 16.56
N ASN A 176 4.65 -3.04 17.31
CA ASN A 176 4.65 -3.13 18.77
C ASN A 176 3.58 -2.25 19.44
N ASN A 177 3.16 -2.66 20.64
CA ASN A 177 2.46 -1.77 21.57
C ASN A 177 3.29 -0.52 21.83
N TYR A 178 2.64 0.62 22.05
CA TYR A 178 3.30 1.90 22.25
C TYR A 178 3.22 2.36 23.71
N GLY A 179 4.39 2.46 24.36
CA GLY A 179 4.50 2.79 25.78
C GLY A 179 3.81 1.75 26.66
N ASP A 180 3.20 2.21 27.75
CA ASP A 180 2.53 1.35 28.74
C ASP A 180 1.01 1.20 28.49
N ASP A 181 0.47 1.78 27.39
CA ASP A 181 -0.96 1.72 27.09
C ASP A 181 -1.29 0.48 26.23
N PRO A 182 -2.03 -0.52 26.76
CA PRO A 182 -2.36 -1.73 26.02
C PRO A 182 -3.31 -1.49 24.84
N ASN A 183 -3.90 -0.30 24.72
CA ASN A 183 -4.76 0.07 23.59
C ASN A 183 -4.02 0.89 22.53
N ARG A 184 -2.70 1.04 22.64
CA ARG A 184 -1.90 1.75 21.64
C ARG A 184 -0.88 0.85 20.99
N CYS A 185 -0.72 0.99 19.69
CA CYS A 185 0.34 0.34 18.93
C CYS A 185 0.91 1.28 17.87
N VAL A 186 2.03 0.86 17.30
CA VAL A 186 2.68 1.53 16.18
C VAL A 186 2.16 0.94 14.88
N PHE A 187 1.63 1.81 14.01
CA PHE A 187 1.48 1.51 12.60
C PHE A 187 2.73 1.92 11.86
N PHE A 188 3.22 1.03 11.01
CA PHE A 188 4.44 1.24 10.24
C PHE A 188 4.29 0.72 8.81
N HIS A 189 4.95 1.36 7.86
CA HIS A 189 5.22 0.76 6.55
C HIS A 189 6.46 1.41 5.93
N CYS A 190 7.13 0.68 5.04
CA CYS A 190 8.26 1.19 4.24
C CYS A 190 7.89 2.32 3.25
N GLY A 191 6.60 2.60 3.00
CA GLY A 191 6.22 3.85 2.35
C GLY A 191 5.05 3.87 1.36
N ASN A 192 3.98 3.10 1.51
CA ASN A 192 2.84 3.12 0.56
C ASN A 192 1.70 4.08 0.96
N TRP A 193 1.85 4.88 2.01
CA TRP A 193 0.84 5.84 2.47
C TRP A 193 0.92 7.10 1.61
N ALA A 194 -0.23 7.60 1.19
CA ALA A 194 -0.32 8.84 0.44
C ALA A 194 0.21 10.04 1.23
N LYS A 195 0.77 11.05 0.54
CA LYS A 195 1.25 12.29 1.18
C LYS A 195 0.18 13.02 1.98
N SER A 196 -1.10 12.85 1.63
CA SER A 196 -2.22 13.40 2.42
C SER A 196 -2.25 12.88 3.87
N PHE A 197 -1.67 11.72 4.16
CA PHE A 197 -1.48 11.24 5.53
C PHE A 197 -0.28 11.88 6.22
N THR A 198 0.80 12.13 5.47
CA THR A 198 2.13 12.46 5.98
C THR A 198 2.59 13.82 5.44
N PRO A 199 2.32 14.94 6.13
CA PRO A 199 2.64 16.28 5.62
C PRO A 199 4.14 16.57 5.53
N ASP A 200 4.97 15.86 6.29
CA ASP A 200 6.42 15.95 6.34
C ASP A 200 7.12 14.90 5.46
N ILE A 201 6.44 14.41 4.43
CA ILE A 201 6.89 13.28 3.62
C ILE A 201 8.21 13.52 2.88
N GLU A 202 9.12 12.55 2.99
CA GLU A 202 10.44 12.56 2.36
C GLU A 202 10.73 11.21 1.69
N ILE A 203 11.39 11.25 0.53
CA ILE A 203 11.96 10.08 -0.14
C ILE A 203 13.30 9.75 0.53
N LYS A 204 13.43 8.54 1.06
CA LYS A 204 14.61 8.03 1.79
C LYS A 204 15.01 6.64 1.29
N THR A 205 16.03 6.08 1.93
CA THR A 205 16.36 4.65 1.88
C THR A 205 15.42 3.85 2.78
N ALA A 206 15.42 2.53 2.66
CA ALA A 206 14.75 1.62 3.59
C ALA A 206 15.81 0.91 4.45
N PRO A 207 16.15 1.42 5.66
CA PRO A 207 17.22 0.87 6.48
C PRO A 207 17.08 -0.63 6.76
N ILE A 208 15.85 -1.11 6.98
CA ILE A 208 15.59 -2.52 7.25
C ILE A 208 16.03 -3.44 6.10
N LEU A 209 15.84 -3.00 4.85
CA LEU A 209 16.33 -3.69 3.66
C LEU A 209 17.83 -3.44 3.45
N GLY A 210 18.29 -2.22 3.74
CA GLY A 210 19.68 -1.79 3.57
C GLY A 210 20.66 -2.65 4.37
N THR A 211 20.27 -3.15 5.54
CA THR A 211 21.11 -4.06 6.36
C THR A 211 21.53 -5.34 5.63
N THR A 212 20.75 -5.81 4.66
CA THR A 212 21.02 -7.07 3.94
C THR A 212 21.32 -6.86 2.45
N LEU A 213 20.83 -5.76 1.87
CA LEU A 213 20.91 -5.49 0.43
C LEU A 213 21.85 -4.33 0.07
N GLY A 214 22.38 -3.60 1.06
CA GLY A 214 23.07 -2.33 0.85
C GLY A 214 22.08 -1.16 0.76
N GLU A 215 22.34 -0.09 1.51
CA GLU A 215 21.44 1.08 1.55
C GLU A 215 21.28 1.73 0.18
N GLU A 216 22.33 1.70 -0.64
CA GLU A 216 22.37 2.26 -1.99
C GLU A 216 21.35 1.63 -2.95
N ASN A 217 20.86 0.42 -2.63
CA ASN A 217 19.87 -0.31 -3.44
C ASN A 217 18.43 -0.07 -2.97
N THR A 218 18.22 0.80 -1.97
CA THR A 218 16.93 0.97 -1.29
C THR A 218 16.33 2.37 -1.37
N TYR A 219 16.92 3.25 -2.19
CA TYR A 219 16.35 4.58 -2.44
C TYR A 219 14.95 4.49 -3.04
N GLY A 220 14.01 5.28 -2.53
CA GLY A 220 12.60 5.28 -2.96
C GLY A 220 11.63 4.79 -1.89
N ALA A 221 12.11 4.53 -0.67
CA ALA A 221 11.26 4.38 0.50
C ALA A 221 10.67 5.75 0.89
N MET A 222 9.55 5.74 1.61
CA MET A 222 8.95 6.99 2.12
C MET A 222 9.11 7.07 3.63
N ALA A 223 9.46 8.25 4.11
CA ALA A 223 9.51 8.58 5.53
C ALA A 223 8.55 9.72 5.84
N GLY A 224 7.90 9.67 7.00
CA GLY A 224 7.00 10.72 7.47
C GLY A 224 6.09 10.22 8.59
N ARG A 225 5.54 11.14 9.37
CA ARG A 225 4.61 10.80 10.45
C ARG A 225 3.19 11.15 10.05
N ALA A 226 2.26 10.23 10.24
CA ALA A 226 0.86 10.52 9.93
C ALA A 226 0.31 11.63 10.84
N SER A 227 -0.53 12.49 10.27
CA SER A 227 -1.29 13.46 11.04
C SER A 227 -2.28 12.76 11.97
N ALA A 228 -2.48 13.30 13.18
CA ALA A 228 -3.51 12.77 14.06
C ALA A 228 -4.92 12.97 13.49
N GLY A 229 -5.80 12.02 13.79
CA GLY A 229 -7.17 12.03 13.28
C GLY A 229 -7.90 10.72 13.52
N SER A 230 -9.22 10.75 13.33
CA SER A 230 -10.03 9.54 13.33
C SER A 230 -9.63 8.65 12.16
N MET A 231 -9.59 7.33 12.39
CA MET A 231 -9.31 6.36 11.35
C MET A 231 -10.30 5.19 11.38
N THR A 232 -10.47 4.58 10.22
CA THR A 232 -11.15 3.30 10.06
C THR A 232 -10.14 2.32 9.48
N PHE A 233 -10.03 1.15 10.07
CA PHE A 233 -9.23 0.05 9.55
C PHE A 233 -10.12 -1.09 9.10
N ALA A 234 -9.68 -1.83 8.08
CA ALA A 234 -10.38 -2.99 7.60
C ALA A 234 -9.39 -4.02 7.06
N ARG A 235 -9.80 -5.29 7.10
CA ARG A 235 -9.10 -6.39 6.46
C ARG A 235 -10.10 -7.27 5.74
N VAL A 236 -9.76 -7.61 4.50
CA VAL A 236 -10.32 -8.69 3.73
C VAL A 236 -9.30 -9.82 3.77
N SER A 237 -9.76 -11.07 3.89
CA SER A 237 -8.96 -12.28 3.76
C SER A 237 -9.81 -13.38 3.14
N THR A 238 -9.20 -14.45 2.64
CA THR A 238 -9.92 -15.63 2.16
C THR A 238 -9.70 -16.79 3.10
N ASP A 239 -10.78 -17.50 3.42
CA ASP A 239 -10.70 -18.79 4.07
C ASP A 239 -11.00 -19.89 3.05
N ASP A 240 -9.93 -20.49 2.55
CA ASP A 240 -9.98 -21.51 1.51
C ASP A 240 -10.57 -22.83 2.03
N GLN A 241 -10.47 -23.11 3.34
CA GLN A 241 -11.03 -24.33 3.93
C GLN A 241 -12.56 -24.27 3.95
N PHE A 242 -13.11 -23.09 4.26
CA PHE A 242 -14.55 -22.86 4.29
C PHE A 242 -15.11 -22.30 2.97
N GLY A 243 -14.24 -21.94 2.02
CA GLY A 243 -14.64 -21.41 0.72
C GLY A 243 -15.32 -20.03 0.81
N VAL A 244 -14.89 -19.19 1.76
CA VAL A 244 -15.53 -17.89 2.04
C VAL A 244 -14.52 -16.75 2.09
N ILE A 245 -14.98 -15.54 1.78
CA ILE A 245 -14.26 -14.30 2.09
C ILE A 245 -14.60 -13.89 3.52
N ARG A 246 -13.57 -13.60 4.33
CA ARG A 246 -13.71 -13.07 5.69
C ARG A 246 -13.30 -11.62 5.72
N THR A 247 -13.99 -10.82 6.54
CA THR A 247 -13.64 -9.42 6.73
C THR A 247 -13.79 -9.01 8.19
N TYR A 248 -13.01 -8.02 8.60
CA TYR A 248 -13.30 -7.21 9.78
C TYR A 248 -13.11 -5.74 9.46
N VAL A 249 -13.83 -4.90 10.20
CA VAL A 249 -13.73 -3.45 10.15
C VAL A 249 -13.80 -2.91 11.58
N GLY A 250 -13.05 -1.85 11.85
CA GLY A 250 -13.09 -1.18 13.13
C GLY A 250 -12.64 0.27 13.01
N GLU A 251 -12.79 0.98 14.11
CA GLU A 251 -12.45 2.40 14.21
C GLU A 251 -11.36 2.59 15.27
N GLY A 252 -10.57 3.63 15.07
CA GLY A 252 -9.52 4.03 16.00
C GLY A 252 -9.13 5.47 15.77
N GLN A 253 -8.01 5.86 16.35
CA GLN A 253 -7.46 7.20 16.23
C GLN A 253 -5.96 7.13 15.98
N MET A 254 -5.47 7.82 14.95
CA MET A 254 -4.06 8.18 14.84
C MET A 254 -3.79 9.32 15.81
N THR A 255 -2.76 9.21 16.64
CA THR A 255 -2.49 10.15 17.73
C THR A 255 -1.22 10.97 17.48
N ASP A 256 -1.08 12.06 18.23
CA ASP A 256 0.05 12.98 18.09
C ASP A 256 1.31 12.58 18.87
N ASP A 257 1.33 11.36 19.40
CA ASP A 257 2.44 10.88 20.21
C ASP A 257 3.75 10.84 19.40
N PRO A 258 4.88 11.21 20.02
CA PRO A 258 6.17 11.21 19.35
C PRO A 258 6.57 9.79 18.99
N LEU A 259 7.11 9.62 17.79
CA LEU A 259 7.65 8.34 17.34
C LEU A 259 8.85 8.63 16.44
N ASP A 260 10.04 8.38 16.95
CA ASP A 260 11.29 8.62 16.23
C ASP A 260 11.82 7.30 15.65
N THR A 261 11.45 7.03 14.40
CA THR A 261 11.94 5.90 13.62
C THR A 261 11.84 6.21 12.13
N PHE A 262 12.37 5.35 11.28
CA PHE A 262 12.30 5.48 9.82
C PHE A 262 10.91 5.12 9.29
N GLY A 263 10.73 5.22 7.97
CA GLY A 263 9.51 4.82 7.29
C GLY A 263 8.31 5.76 7.55
N GLN A 264 7.17 5.36 7.00
CA GLN A 264 5.89 5.99 7.30
C GLN A 264 5.30 5.35 8.54
N ARG A 265 4.87 6.18 9.48
CA ARG A 265 4.56 5.72 10.82
C ARG A 265 3.49 6.55 11.52
N ALA A 266 2.78 5.90 12.44
CA ALA A 266 1.80 6.54 13.30
C ALA A 266 1.72 5.78 14.62
N VAL A 267 1.49 6.50 15.72
CA VAL A 267 0.93 5.87 16.92
C VAL A 267 -0.57 5.85 16.74
N VAL A 268 -1.19 4.72 17.03
CA VAL A 268 -2.65 4.59 16.96
C VAL A 268 -3.21 4.13 18.29
N LYS A 269 -4.43 4.56 18.58
CA LYS A 269 -5.23 4.10 19.71
C LYS A 269 -6.47 3.37 19.22
N ILE A 270 -6.67 2.15 19.68
CA ILE A 270 -7.80 1.28 19.31
C ILE A 270 -8.38 0.70 20.60
N SER A 271 -9.69 0.93 20.81
CA SER A 271 -10.36 0.44 22.01
C SER A 271 -10.42 -1.09 22.01
N GLY A 272 -9.92 -1.72 23.08
CA GLY A 272 -9.90 -3.17 23.20
C GLY A 272 -8.88 -3.85 22.29
N LEU A 273 -7.78 -3.17 21.93
CA LEU A 273 -6.74 -3.64 21.01
C LEU A 273 -6.29 -5.07 21.32
N GLN A 274 -6.00 -5.38 22.59
CA GLN A 274 -5.52 -6.71 22.98
C GLN A 274 -6.54 -7.82 22.67
N LYS A 275 -7.83 -7.56 22.93
CA LYS A 275 -8.91 -8.49 22.60
C LYS A 275 -9.06 -8.64 21.09
N LEU A 276 -8.91 -7.55 20.34
CA LEU A 276 -8.93 -7.57 18.88
C LEU A 276 -7.78 -8.39 18.30
N MET A 277 -6.54 -8.18 18.75
CA MET A 277 -5.36 -8.94 18.30
C MET A 277 -5.52 -10.43 18.57
N HIS A 278 -5.96 -10.79 19.78
CA HIS A 278 -6.23 -12.18 20.11
C HIS A 278 -7.32 -12.79 19.19
N PHE A 279 -8.39 -12.04 18.89
CA PHE A 279 -9.44 -12.49 17.98
C PHE A 279 -8.92 -12.70 16.56
N ILE A 280 -8.16 -11.75 16.01
CA ILE A 280 -7.61 -11.80 14.64
C ILE A 280 -6.73 -13.05 14.48
N CYS A 281 -5.77 -13.26 15.39
CA CYS A 281 -4.86 -14.41 15.32
C CYS A 281 -5.60 -15.74 15.54
N THR A 282 -6.50 -15.82 16.53
CA THR A 282 -7.20 -17.08 16.85
C THR A 282 -8.19 -17.50 15.75
N ASN A 283 -8.68 -16.55 14.96
CA ASN A 283 -9.63 -16.82 13.87
C ASN A 283 -8.98 -16.81 12.47
N GLY A 284 -7.65 -16.76 12.39
CA GLY A 284 -6.90 -16.93 11.14
C GLY A 284 -7.08 -15.80 10.13
N PHE A 285 -7.26 -14.57 10.61
CA PHE A 285 -7.24 -13.39 9.72
C PHE A 285 -5.81 -12.97 9.35
N GLU A 286 -4.87 -13.17 10.27
CA GLU A 286 -3.41 -12.97 10.13
C GLU A 286 -2.67 -14.09 10.89
#